data_AF-A0A4R5CSC5-F1
#
_entry.id   AF-A0A4R5CSC5-F1
#
_cell.length_a   1.000
_cell.length_b   1.000
_cell.length_c   1.000
_cell.angle_alpha   90.00
_cell.angle_beta   90.00
_cell.angle_gamma   90.00
#
_symmetry.space_group_name_H-M   'P 1'
#
loop_
_entity.id
_entity.type
_entity.pdbx_description
1 polymer ?
#
loop_
_entity_poly.entity_id
_entity_poly.type
_entity_poly.pdbx_seq_one_letter_code
_entity_poly.pdbx_strand_id
1 'polypeptide(L)'
;MERTPDRSHGAATGFQPPPGISLRFVPGDRSLSTMLATHQIDAALVKRAMRKPASNVVERSARLTVAPAEFRRVTRPVFADPMAEGQRFYRAHGFVPVNHTYVVRGDVARRYPWVPFNLYQAMLRAKELAERDLVNSVPLSLIFREEYLARTEELLGPDLFPYGVRANRAALETIAGYSHEQGLTSERADVAGLFAPSTLDL
;
A
#
# COMPACT_ATOMS: atom_id res chain seq x y z
N MET A 1 4.86 2.71 10.35
CA MET A 1 5.71 1.51 10.53
C MET A 1 6.66 1.74 11.68
N GLU A 2 6.79 0.78 12.56
CA GLU A 2 7.54 0.90 13.82
C GLU A 2 9.01 0.53 13.58
N ARG A 3 9.67 1.26 12.69
CA ARG A 3 11.08 1.00 12.34
C ARG A 3 11.99 1.70 13.35
N THR A 4 12.98 0.97 13.85
CA THR A 4 14.16 1.54 14.50
C THR A 4 15.11 2.12 13.42
N PRO A 5 16.06 2.99 13.78
CA PRO A 5 16.97 3.60 12.80
C PRO A 5 17.68 2.56 11.92
N ASP A 6 18.17 1.45 12.48
CA ASP A 6 18.84 0.35 11.76
C ASP A 6 17.96 -0.37 10.73
N ARG A 7 16.64 -0.19 10.80
CA ARG A 7 15.65 -0.80 9.88
C ARG A 7 14.92 0.24 9.03
N SER A 8 15.31 1.50 9.13
CA SER A 8 14.69 2.61 8.42
C SER A 8 15.40 2.88 7.11
N HIS A 9 14.62 2.94 6.02
CA HIS A 9 15.14 3.33 4.72
C HIS A 9 15.61 4.80 4.77
N GLY A 10 14.83 5.69 5.38
CA GLY A 10 15.22 7.09 5.55
C GLY A 10 16.49 7.27 6.37
N ALA A 11 16.74 6.41 7.37
CA ALA A 11 18.02 6.46 8.09
C ALA A 11 19.18 5.99 7.21
N ALA A 12 18.98 4.94 6.41
CA ALA A 12 19.98 4.44 5.47
C ALA A 12 20.26 5.41 4.31
N THR A 13 19.28 6.22 3.90
CA THR A 13 19.44 7.23 2.83
C THR A 13 19.81 8.63 3.34
N GLY A 14 19.95 8.81 4.67
CA GLY A 14 20.27 10.11 5.25
C GLY A 14 19.15 11.15 5.16
N PHE A 15 17.90 10.71 4.98
CA PHE A 15 16.73 11.58 4.85
C PHE A 15 16.66 12.59 6.00
N GLN A 16 16.52 13.87 5.63
CA GLN A 16 16.23 14.95 6.55
C GLN A 16 14.79 15.41 6.32
N PRO A 17 13.95 15.48 7.36
CA PRO A 17 12.59 15.99 7.20
C PRO A 17 12.62 17.46 6.73
N PRO A 18 11.66 17.88 5.89
CA PRO A 18 11.50 19.28 5.50
C PRO A 18 11.40 20.22 6.71
N PRO A 19 11.72 21.52 6.54
CA PRO A 19 11.55 22.52 7.60
C PRO A 19 10.15 22.47 8.21
N GLY A 20 10.07 22.48 9.54
CA GLY A 20 8.81 22.40 10.28
C GLY A 20 8.32 20.98 10.57
N ILE A 21 8.98 19.94 10.06
CA ILE A 21 8.63 18.53 10.35
C ILE A 21 9.63 17.94 11.35
N SER A 22 9.12 17.39 12.46
CA SER A 22 9.92 16.63 13.43
C SER A 22 9.78 15.14 13.18
N LEU A 23 10.90 14.45 12.93
CA LEU A 23 10.94 13.00 12.79
C LEU A 23 11.45 12.35 14.07
N ARG A 24 10.68 11.40 14.61
CA ARG A 24 11.08 10.57 15.76
C ARG A 24 10.83 9.10 15.44
N PHE A 25 11.83 8.25 15.67
CA PHE A 25 11.68 6.82 15.54
C PHE A 25 10.85 6.27 16.70
N VAL A 26 10.02 5.25 16.42
CA VAL A 26 9.30 4.53 17.47
C VAL A 26 10.31 3.73 18.29
N PRO A 27 10.41 3.95 19.62
CA PRO A 27 11.31 3.19 20.48
C PRO A 27 11.11 1.68 20.35
N GLY A 28 12.18 0.90 20.55
CA GLY A 28 12.15 -0.56 20.39
C GLY A 28 11.24 -1.27 21.41
N ASP A 29 11.04 -0.65 22.56
CA ASP A 29 10.17 -1.08 23.67
C ASP A 29 8.73 -0.56 23.55
N ARG A 30 8.39 0.16 22.47
CA ARG A 30 7.06 0.73 22.21
C ARG A 30 6.53 0.34 20.84
N SER A 31 5.22 0.51 20.68
CA SER A 31 4.48 0.42 19.42
C SER A 31 3.61 1.67 19.19
N LEU A 32 3.16 1.89 17.95
CA LEU A 32 2.20 2.94 17.62
C LEU A 32 0.91 2.77 18.43
N SER A 33 0.47 1.53 18.67
CA SER A 33 -0.71 1.26 19.48
C SER A 33 -0.53 1.68 20.95
N THR A 34 0.62 1.40 21.57
CA THR A 34 0.91 1.85 22.95
C THR A 34 1.10 3.36 23.04
N MET A 35 1.69 3.98 22.02
CA MET A 35 1.91 5.43 22.01
C MET A 35 0.59 6.19 21.83
N LEU A 36 -0.35 5.68 21.02
CA LEU A 36 -1.71 6.21 20.94
C LEU A 36 -2.45 6.10 22.27
N ALA A 37 -2.43 4.90 22.89
CA ALA A 37 -3.18 4.66 24.13
C ALA A 37 -2.68 5.50 25.31
N THR A 38 -1.41 5.90 25.29
CA THR A 38 -0.78 6.74 26.31
C THR A 38 -0.71 8.22 25.92
N HIS A 39 -1.41 8.65 24.86
CA HIS A 39 -1.46 10.02 24.37
C HIS A 39 -0.08 10.64 24.02
N GLN A 40 0.88 9.82 23.60
CA GLN A 40 2.18 10.30 23.13
C GLN A 40 2.16 10.73 21.65
N ILE A 41 1.18 10.23 20.89
CA ILE A 41 0.89 10.62 19.51
C ILE A 41 -0.62 10.72 19.35
N ASP A 42 -1.06 11.61 18.46
CA ASP A 42 -2.48 11.89 18.25
C ASP A 42 -3.14 10.96 17.22
N ALA A 43 -2.36 10.48 16.25
CA ALA A 43 -2.83 9.63 15.17
C ALA A 43 -1.75 8.63 14.74
N ALA A 44 -2.17 7.42 14.35
CA ALA A 44 -1.29 6.46 13.72
C ALA A 44 -2.05 5.48 12.82
N LEU A 45 -1.37 4.99 11.79
CA LEU A 45 -1.83 3.84 11.02
C LEU A 45 -1.56 2.57 11.83
N VAL A 46 -2.54 2.16 12.64
CA VAL A 46 -2.50 0.88 13.37
C VAL A 46 -3.33 -0.12 12.59
N LYS A 47 -2.68 -1.17 12.08
CA LYS A 47 -3.41 -2.32 11.53
C LYS A 47 -4.25 -2.87 12.66
N ARG A 48 -5.59 -2.87 12.53
CA ARG A 48 -6.52 -3.35 13.56
C ARG A 48 -5.95 -4.62 14.18
N ALA A 49 -5.60 -4.56 15.46
CA ALA A 49 -5.08 -5.67 16.28
C ALA A 49 -6.06 -6.85 16.44
N MET A 50 -7.07 -6.92 15.57
CA MET A 50 -8.28 -7.72 15.64
C MET A 50 -8.29 -8.92 14.68
N ARG A 51 -7.41 -8.94 13.67
CA ARG A 51 -7.21 -10.09 12.79
C ARG A 51 -5.77 -10.54 12.97
N LYS A 52 -5.60 -11.83 13.35
CA LYS A 52 -4.36 -12.53 13.76
C LYS A 52 -3.08 -11.71 13.64
N PRO A 53 -2.26 -11.58 14.71
CA PRO A 53 -1.03 -10.81 14.66
C PRO A 53 -0.12 -11.37 13.56
N ALA A 54 -0.13 -10.76 12.38
CA ALA A 54 0.98 -10.85 11.46
C ALA A 54 2.08 -9.99 12.08
N SER A 55 2.70 -10.50 13.16
CA SER A 55 3.89 -9.88 13.72
C SER A 55 4.98 -10.10 12.69
N ASN A 56 5.31 -9.07 11.93
CA ASN A 56 6.57 -9.04 11.22
C ASN A 56 7.55 -8.18 12.01
N VAL A 57 8.80 -8.21 11.60
CA VAL A 57 9.92 -7.53 12.27
C VAL A 57 9.73 -6.00 12.39
N VAL A 58 8.78 -5.45 11.63
CA VAL A 58 8.50 -4.01 11.47
C VAL A 58 7.23 -3.57 12.20
N GLU A 59 6.32 -4.48 12.54
CA GLU A 59 5.03 -4.21 13.19
C GLU A 59 4.97 -4.86 14.57
N ARG A 60 5.22 -4.06 15.62
CA ARG A 60 5.23 -4.49 17.03
C ARG A 60 3.91 -4.22 17.74
N SER A 61 2.94 -3.49 17.16
CA SER A 61 1.59 -3.35 17.75
C SER A 61 0.88 -4.69 17.96
N ALA A 62 1.30 -5.72 17.22
CA ALA A 62 0.88 -7.10 17.40
C ALA A 62 1.46 -7.81 18.65
N ARG A 63 2.60 -7.34 19.18
CA ARG A 63 3.33 -7.95 20.32
C ARG A 63 3.19 -7.13 21.60
N LEU A 64 3.24 -5.80 21.48
CA LEU A 64 3.12 -4.86 22.59
C LEU A 64 1.65 -4.39 22.65
N THR A 65 0.78 -5.29 23.12
CA THR A 65 -0.66 -5.12 23.05
C THR A 65 -1.22 -4.27 24.19
N VAL A 66 -2.08 -3.33 23.85
CA VAL A 66 -3.06 -2.73 24.77
C VAL A 66 -4.32 -3.59 24.71
N ALA A 67 -5.01 -3.77 25.83
CA ALA A 67 -6.26 -4.53 25.84
C ALA A 67 -7.23 -3.97 24.78
N PRO A 68 -7.84 -4.79 23.90
CA PRO A 68 -8.66 -4.27 22.80
C PRO A 68 -9.79 -3.35 23.22
N ALA A 69 -10.41 -3.62 24.38
CA ALA A 69 -11.46 -2.78 24.95
C ALA A 69 -10.92 -1.40 25.37
N GLU A 70 -9.75 -1.37 26.00
CA GLU A 70 -9.09 -0.13 26.43
C GLU A 70 -8.63 0.69 25.22
N PHE A 71 -8.01 0.05 24.22
CA PHE A 71 -7.57 0.72 23.00
C PHE A 71 -8.75 1.38 22.25
N ARG A 72 -9.90 0.70 22.18
CA ARG A 72 -11.13 1.26 21.57
C ARG A 72 -11.74 2.41 22.37
N ARG A 73 -11.57 2.43 23.69
CA ARG A 73 -12.07 3.51 24.55
C ARG A 73 -11.34 4.83 24.28
N VAL A 74 -10.06 4.74 23.93
CA VAL A 74 -9.17 5.92 23.80
C VAL A 74 -8.84 6.28 22.34
N THR A 75 -9.28 5.47 21.36
CA THR A 75 -9.03 5.72 19.93
C THR A 75 -10.31 5.65 19.10
N ARG A 76 -10.31 6.39 17.98
CA ARG A 76 -11.34 6.34 16.95
C ARG A 76 -10.71 6.40 15.56
N PRO A 77 -11.37 5.85 14.52
CA PRO A 77 -10.95 6.07 13.14
C PRO A 77 -10.86 7.58 12.84
N VAL A 78 -9.83 7.98 12.09
CA VAL A 78 -9.68 9.38 11.63
C VAL A 78 -10.85 9.76 10.71
N PHE A 79 -11.24 8.85 9.83
CA PHE A 79 -12.41 9.01 8.96
C PHE A 79 -13.59 8.23 9.54
N ALA A 80 -14.68 8.95 9.82
CA ALA A 80 -15.91 8.35 10.34
C ALA A 80 -16.56 7.39 9.33
N ASP A 81 -16.46 7.72 8.03
CA ASP A 81 -16.91 6.88 6.92
C ASP A 81 -15.73 6.57 5.98
N PRO A 82 -15.07 5.40 6.15
CA PRO A 82 -13.98 4.97 5.29
C PRO A 82 -14.37 4.76 3.83
N MET A 83 -15.63 4.40 3.54
CA MET A 83 -16.09 4.21 2.17
C MET A 83 -16.24 5.56 1.47
N ALA A 84 -16.88 6.54 2.12
CA ALA A 84 -17.00 7.88 1.57
C ALA A 84 -15.63 8.54 1.33
N GLU A 85 -14.68 8.34 2.26
CA GLU A 85 -13.32 8.86 2.09
C GLU A 85 -12.57 8.16 0.94
N GLY A 86 -12.68 6.83 0.82
CA GLY A 86 -12.12 6.09 -0.31
C GLY A 86 -12.68 6.56 -1.65
N GLN A 87 -13.99 6.83 -1.72
CA GLN A 87 -14.63 7.42 -2.89
C GLN A 87 -14.11 8.83 -3.18
N ARG A 88 -13.94 9.67 -2.15
CA ARG A 88 -13.40 11.02 -2.29
C ARG A 88 -11.98 10.98 -2.85
N PHE A 89 -11.14 10.08 -2.33
CA PHE A 89 -9.79 9.85 -2.83
C PHE A 89 -9.80 9.42 -4.30
N TYR A 90 -10.61 8.41 -4.65
CA TYR A 90 -10.70 7.93 -6.03
C TYR A 90 -11.17 9.02 -6.99
N ARG A 91 -12.21 9.79 -6.62
CA ARG A 91 -12.67 10.93 -7.44
C ARG A 91 -11.61 12.02 -7.62
N ALA A 92 -10.77 12.24 -6.60
CA ALA A 92 -9.73 13.27 -6.65
C ALA A 92 -8.49 12.85 -7.45
N HIS A 93 -8.15 11.56 -7.46
CA HIS A 93 -6.87 11.07 -7.98
C HIS A 93 -7.00 10.09 -9.17
N GLY A 94 -8.14 9.43 -9.32
CA GLY A 94 -8.42 8.51 -10.43
C GLY A 94 -7.73 7.14 -10.33
N PHE A 95 -7.19 6.76 -9.17
CA PHE A 95 -6.57 5.45 -8.97
C PHE A 95 -6.78 4.92 -7.55
N VAL A 96 -6.64 3.61 -7.38
CA VAL A 96 -6.53 2.94 -6.08
C VAL A 96 -5.04 2.78 -5.74
N PRO A 97 -4.58 3.03 -4.50
CA PRO A 97 -3.17 2.91 -4.15
C PRO A 97 -2.56 1.54 -4.48
N VAL A 98 -1.46 1.54 -5.23
CA VAL A 98 -0.73 0.33 -5.64
C VAL A 98 0.12 -0.21 -4.50
N ASN A 99 0.04 -1.52 -4.24
CA ASN A 99 0.81 -2.17 -3.16
C ASN A 99 1.94 -3.09 -3.66
N HIS A 100 1.81 -3.69 -4.85
CA HIS A 100 2.73 -4.70 -5.35
C HIS A 100 3.17 -4.42 -6.79
N THR A 101 4.43 -4.76 -7.08
CA THR A 101 5.01 -4.75 -8.44
C THR A 101 5.90 -5.98 -8.60
N TYR A 102 5.98 -6.51 -9.81
CA TYR A 102 6.88 -7.61 -10.14
C TYR A 102 8.15 -7.06 -10.75
N VAL A 103 9.30 -7.53 -10.25
CA VAL A 103 10.62 -7.06 -10.69
C VAL A 103 11.40 -8.23 -11.27
N VAL A 104 11.96 -8.01 -12.47
CA VAL A 104 12.90 -8.94 -13.11
C VAL A 104 14.30 -8.36 -12.98
N ARG A 105 15.28 -9.19 -12.62
CA ARG A 105 16.68 -8.77 -12.53
C ARG A 105 17.16 -8.29 -13.91
N GLY A 106 17.86 -7.16 -13.95
CA GLY A 106 18.19 -6.49 -15.22
C GLY A 106 19.06 -7.31 -16.17
N ASP A 107 19.97 -8.14 -15.65
CA ASP A 107 20.79 -9.07 -16.45
C ASP A 107 19.94 -10.20 -17.08
N VAL A 108 18.92 -10.69 -16.39
CA VAL A 108 17.96 -11.67 -16.91
C VAL A 108 17.13 -11.05 -18.02
N ALA A 109 16.61 -9.83 -17.82
CA ALA A 109 15.85 -9.12 -18.84
C ALA A 109 16.69 -8.82 -20.09
N ARG A 110 17.98 -8.46 -19.94
CA ARG A 110 18.89 -8.25 -21.07
C ARG A 110 19.23 -9.54 -21.82
N ARG A 111 19.45 -10.65 -21.09
CA ARG A 111 19.77 -11.96 -21.70
C ARG A 111 18.55 -12.61 -22.35
N TYR A 112 17.36 -12.39 -21.78
CA TYR A 112 16.11 -12.98 -22.23
C TYR A 112 15.02 -11.88 -22.38
N PRO A 113 15.06 -11.07 -23.44
CA PRO A 113 14.17 -9.89 -23.61
C PRO A 113 12.67 -10.20 -23.67
N TRP A 114 12.29 -11.45 -23.93
CA TRP A 114 10.89 -11.89 -23.91
C TRP A 114 10.33 -12.12 -22.51
N VAL A 115 11.18 -12.21 -21.48
CA VAL A 115 10.75 -12.54 -20.10
C VAL A 115 9.79 -11.52 -19.51
N PRO A 116 10.04 -10.19 -19.58
CA PRO A 116 9.09 -9.22 -19.02
C PRO A 116 7.70 -9.28 -19.67
N PHE A 117 7.65 -9.39 -21.01
CA PHE A 117 6.40 -9.51 -21.76
C PHE A 117 5.65 -10.80 -21.38
N ASN A 118 6.34 -11.95 -21.38
CA ASN A 118 5.71 -13.23 -21.05
C ASN A 118 5.25 -13.27 -19.58
N LEU A 119 6.00 -12.66 -18.66
CA LEU A 119 5.58 -12.54 -17.27
C LEU A 119 4.32 -11.67 -17.15
N TYR A 120 4.26 -10.54 -17.84
CA TYR A 120 3.07 -9.69 -17.88
C TYR A 120 1.85 -10.46 -18.39
N GLN A 121 1.97 -11.18 -19.51
CA GLN A 121 0.88 -12.00 -20.06
C GLN A 121 0.45 -13.11 -19.10
N ALA A 122 1.40 -13.79 -18.46
CA ALA A 122 1.10 -14.82 -17.47
C ALA A 122 0.34 -14.24 -16.27
N MET A 123 0.73 -13.04 -15.80
CA MET A 123 0.08 -12.35 -14.69
C MET A 123 -1.31 -11.83 -15.08
N LEU A 124 -1.52 -11.35 -16.31
CA LEU A 124 -2.85 -11.03 -16.83
C LEU A 124 -3.75 -12.28 -16.80
N ARG A 125 -3.26 -13.42 -17.27
CA ARG A 125 -4.03 -14.66 -17.24
C ARG A 125 -4.34 -15.11 -15.81
N ALA A 126 -3.41 -14.94 -14.87
CA ALA A 126 -3.64 -15.22 -13.47
C ALA A 126 -4.68 -14.27 -12.85
N LYS A 127 -4.64 -12.97 -13.20
CA LYS A 127 -5.64 -11.97 -12.80
C LYS A 127 -7.03 -12.37 -13.27
N GLU A 128 -7.20 -12.72 -14.54
CA GLU A 128 -8.50 -13.17 -15.08
C GLU A 128 -9.09 -14.36 -14.31
N LEU A 129 -8.24 -15.31 -13.89
CA LEU A 129 -8.69 -16.45 -13.08
C LEU A 129 -9.12 -15.99 -11.68
N ALA A 130 -8.34 -15.12 -11.04
CA ALA A 130 -8.66 -14.59 -9.72
C ALA A 130 -9.95 -13.73 -9.73
N GLU A 131 -10.19 -12.97 -10.80
CA GLU A 131 -11.36 -12.10 -10.93
C GLU A 131 -12.67 -12.89 -11.11
N ARG A 132 -12.63 -14.02 -11.82
CA ARG A 132 -13.79 -14.93 -11.93
C ARG A 132 -14.25 -15.44 -10.57
N ASP A 133 -13.32 -15.63 -9.65
CA ASP A 133 -13.57 -16.10 -8.29
C ASP A 133 -13.64 -14.97 -7.25
N LEU A 134 -13.66 -13.70 -7.67
CA LEU A 134 -13.56 -12.57 -6.75
C LEU A 134 -14.74 -12.53 -5.77
N VAL A 135 -15.97 -12.75 -6.24
CA VAL A 135 -17.17 -12.84 -5.38
C VAL A 135 -17.04 -13.98 -4.38
N ASN A 136 -16.49 -15.13 -4.79
CA ASN A 136 -16.29 -16.29 -3.92
C ASN A 136 -15.13 -16.09 -2.93
N SER A 137 -14.20 -15.17 -3.25
CA SER A 137 -13.09 -14.76 -2.38
C SER A 137 -13.54 -13.79 -1.29
N VAL A 138 -14.69 -13.12 -1.47
CA VAL A 138 -15.37 -12.37 -0.41
C VAL A 138 -15.94 -13.38 0.60
N PRO A 139 -15.81 -13.17 1.92
CA PRO A 139 -16.35 -14.09 2.91
C PRO A 139 -17.79 -14.49 2.62
N LEU A 140 -18.05 -15.79 2.46
CA LEU A 140 -19.39 -16.33 2.14
C LEU A 140 -20.48 -15.90 3.12
N SER A 141 -20.10 -15.53 4.35
CA SER A 141 -21.02 -15.01 5.37
C SER A 141 -21.50 -13.57 5.11
N LEU A 142 -20.98 -12.86 4.11
CA LEU A 142 -21.51 -11.58 3.66
C LEU A 142 -22.71 -11.83 2.74
N ILE A 143 -23.91 -11.60 3.29
CA ILE A 143 -25.20 -11.86 2.63
C ILE A 143 -25.33 -11.10 1.31
N PHE A 144 -24.86 -9.84 1.25
CA PHE A 144 -24.97 -8.95 0.08
C PHE A 144 -23.64 -8.77 -0.69
N ARG A 145 -22.85 -9.84 -0.81
CA ARG A 145 -21.50 -9.77 -1.41
C ARG A 145 -21.55 -9.36 -2.89
N GLU A 146 -22.54 -9.82 -3.63
CA GLU A 146 -22.74 -9.46 -5.05
C GLU A 146 -23.05 -7.96 -5.20
N GLU A 147 -23.93 -7.41 -4.36
CA GLU A 147 -24.27 -5.98 -4.38
C GLU A 147 -23.08 -5.11 -3.95
N TYR A 148 -22.25 -5.59 -3.02
CA TYR A 148 -21.02 -4.89 -2.66
C TYR A 148 -20.00 -4.87 -3.81
N LEU A 149 -19.88 -5.96 -4.57
CA LEU A 149 -19.03 -5.98 -5.76
C LEU A 149 -19.57 -4.99 -6.81
N ALA A 150 -20.86 -5.09 -7.16
CA ALA A 150 -21.49 -4.21 -8.16
C ALA A 150 -21.33 -2.73 -7.81
N ARG A 151 -21.51 -2.37 -6.53
CA ARG A 151 -21.30 -0.99 -6.06
C ARG A 151 -19.83 -0.54 -6.11
N THR A 152 -18.91 -1.49 -5.94
CA THR A 152 -17.47 -1.21 -6.07
C THR A 152 -17.11 -0.97 -7.53
N GLU A 153 -17.66 -1.77 -8.46
CA GLU A 153 -17.48 -1.61 -9.91
C GLU A 153 -18.14 -0.33 -10.44
N GLU A 154 -19.31 0.05 -9.94
CA GLU A 154 -19.95 1.34 -10.28
C GLU A 154 -19.05 2.53 -9.93
N LEU A 155 -18.31 2.43 -8.82
CA LEU A 155 -17.41 3.47 -8.35
C LEU A 155 -16.07 3.47 -9.10
N LEU A 156 -15.43 2.31 -9.21
CA LEU A 156 -14.04 2.16 -9.65
C LEU A 156 -13.92 1.81 -11.13
N GLY A 157 -15.01 1.38 -11.76
CA GLY A 157 -15.01 0.77 -13.08
C GLY A 157 -14.92 -0.75 -13.01
N PRO A 158 -15.05 -1.44 -14.16
CA PRO A 158 -15.13 -2.90 -14.22
C PRO A 158 -13.79 -3.59 -13.97
N ASP A 159 -12.66 -2.92 -14.20
CA ASP A 159 -11.33 -3.44 -13.88
C ASP A 159 -10.85 -2.85 -12.56
N LEU A 160 -11.06 -3.59 -11.47
CA LEU A 160 -10.74 -3.15 -10.11
C LEU A 160 -9.23 -3.10 -9.83
N PHE A 161 -8.44 -3.87 -10.59
CA PHE A 161 -7.01 -4.02 -10.38
C PHE A 161 -6.26 -3.94 -11.71
N PRO A 162 -6.30 -2.80 -12.41
CA PRO A 162 -5.76 -2.70 -13.75
C PRO A 162 -4.24 -2.95 -13.74
N TYR A 163 -3.76 -3.70 -14.73
CA TYR A 163 -2.34 -3.95 -14.93
C TYR A 163 -1.77 -3.01 -16.01
N GLY A 164 -0.45 -2.83 -15.98
CA GLY A 164 0.27 -2.07 -16.99
C GLY A 164 0.55 -0.62 -16.60
N VAL A 165 1.51 -0.02 -17.31
CA VAL A 165 2.02 1.32 -17.00
C VAL A 165 0.99 2.39 -17.32
N ARG A 166 0.32 2.28 -18.47
CA ARG A 166 -0.67 3.26 -18.92
C ARG A 166 -1.84 3.39 -17.94
N ALA A 167 -2.43 2.28 -17.52
CA ALA A 167 -3.57 2.30 -16.62
C ALA A 167 -3.21 2.79 -15.20
N ASN A 168 -1.95 2.62 -14.79
CA ASN A 168 -1.47 3.02 -13.46
C ASN A 168 -0.60 4.30 -13.47
N ARG A 169 -0.53 5.03 -14.59
CA ARG A 169 0.41 6.15 -14.76
C ARG A 169 0.29 7.19 -13.64
N ALA A 170 -0.92 7.62 -13.32
CA ALA A 170 -1.16 8.61 -12.26
C ALA A 170 -0.67 8.12 -10.89
N ALA A 171 -0.89 6.85 -10.56
CA ALA A 171 -0.40 6.24 -9.33
C ALA A 171 1.14 6.16 -9.32
N LEU A 172 1.74 5.71 -10.41
CA LEU A 172 3.20 5.56 -10.55
C LEU A 172 3.92 6.92 -10.47
N GLU A 173 3.38 7.95 -11.13
CA GLU A 173 3.93 9.30 -11.09
C GLU A 173 3.81 9.94 -9.71
N THR A 174 2.73 9.64 -8.99
CA THR A 174 2.52 10.05 -7.59
C THR A 174 3.54 9.38 -6.68
N ILE A 175 3.72 8.06 -6.80
CA ILE A 175 4.71 7.30 -6.02
C ILE A 175 6.13 7.79 -6.31
N ALA A 176 6.47 8.07 -7.57
CA ALA A 176 7.77 8.61 -7.95
C ALA A 176 8.00 10.00 -7.33
N GLY A 177 6.97 10.85 -7.31
CA GLY A 177 7.00 12.15 -6.63
C GLY A 177 7.26 12.01 -5.13
N TYR A 178 6.44 11.22 -4.44
CA TYR A 178 6.60 10.97 -2.99
C TYR A 178 7.95 10.33 -2.64
N SER A 179 8.45 9.42 -3.48
CA SER A 179 9.76 8.80 -3.23
C SER A 179 10.90 9.82 -3.29
N HIS A 180 10.81 10.78 -4.20
CA HIS A 180 11.78 11.87 -4.29
C HIS A 180 11.64 12.87 -3.13
N GLU A 181 10.41 13.33 -2.85
CA GLU A 181 10.12 14.25 -1.74
C GLU A 181 10.56 13.69 -0.38
N GLN A 182 10.46 12.37 -0.21
CA GLN A 182 10.87 11.66 1.01
C GLN A 182 12.35 11.24 1.02
N GLY A 183 13.15 11.67 0.03
CA GLY A 183 14.58 11.33 -0.05
C GLY A 183 14.87 9.84 -0.16
N LEU A 184 13.92 9.05 -0.69
CA LEU A 184 14.15 7.64 -1.03
C LEU A 184 14.88 7.52 -2.37
N THR A 185 14.72 8.51 -3.25
CA THR A 185 15.47 8.64 -4.50
C THR A 185 16.09 10.04 -4.59
N SER A 186 17.33 10.12 -5.07
CA SER A 186 18.04 11.39 -5.27
C SER A 186 17.37 12.27 -6.32
N GLU A 187 16.69 11.65 -7.28
CA GLU A 187 15.96 12.31 -8.35
C GLU A 187 14.56 11.69 -8.47
N ARG A 188 13.62 12.43 -9.05
CA ARG A 188 12.30 11.89 -9.39
C ARG A 188 12.46 10.90 -10.55
N ALA A 189 12.11 9.65 -10.31
CA ALA A 189 12.20 8.61 -11.32
C ALA A 189 11.26 8.90 -12.51
N ASP A 190 11.78 8.73 -13.73
CA ASP A 190 10.95 8.63 -14.93
C ASP A 190 10.22 7.28 -14.93
N VAL A 191 8.89 7.32 -14.91
CA VAL A 191 8.05 6.12 -14.89
C VAL A 191 8.35 5.23 -16.10
N ALA A 192 8.59 5.77 -17.30
CA ALA A 192 8.89 4.93 -18.46
C ALA A 192 10.22 4.19 -18.29
N GLY A 193 11.24 4.85 -17.73
CA GLY A 193 12.54 4.25 -17.42
C GLY A 193 12.53 3.17 -16.34
N LEU A 194 11.47 3.06 -15.53
CA LEU A 194 11.35 2.03 -14.48
C LEU A 194 10.91 0.66 -15.02
N PHE A 195 10.28 0.60 -16.19
CA PHE A 195 9.69 -0.62 -16.73
C PHE A 195 10.40 -1.11 -17.99
N ALA A 196 10.26 -2.39 -18.30
CA ALA A 196 10.82 -2.96 -19.52
C ALA A 196 10.13 -2.32 -20.75
N PRO A 197 10.87 -1.92 -21.80
CA PRO A 197 10.27 -1.28 -22.98
C PRO A 197 9.13 -2.09 -23.61
N SER A 198 9.23 -3.43 -23.60
CA SER A 198 8.21 -4.34 -24.11
C SER A 198 6.90 -4.35 -23.32
N THR A 199 6.81 -3.61 -22.21
CA THR A 199 5.62 -3.55 -21.33
C THR A 199 4.97 -2.17 -21.24
N LEU A 200 5.55 -1.14 -21.88
CA LEU A 200 5.09 0.25 -21.72
C LEU A 200 3.70 0.50 -22.31
N ASP A 201 3.39 -0.13 -23.44
CA ASP A 201 2.15 0.08 -24.21
C ASP A 201 1.10 -1.04 -24.02
N LEU A 202 1.36 -1.99 -23.11
CA LEU A 202 0.47 -3.11 -22.83
C LEU A 202 -0.74 -2.73 -21.95
#